data_AF-A0A2I3S2P7-F1
#
_entry.id   AF-A0A2I3S2P7-F1
#
_cell.length_a   1.000
_cell.length_b   1.000
_cell.length_c   1.000
_cell.angle_alpha   90.00
_cell.angle_beta   90.00
_cell.angle_gamma   90.00
#
_symmetry.space_group_name_H-M   'P 1'
#
loop_
_entity.id
_entity.type
_entity.pdbx_description
1 polymer ?
#
loop_
_entity_poly.entity_id
_entity_poly.type
_entity_poly.pdbx_seq_one_letter_code
_entity_poly.pdbx_strand_id
1 'polypeptide(L)' 'MEQIKLLKSEIRRLERNQEESAANVEHLKNVLLQFIFLKPGSERESLLPVINMMLQLSPEEKGKLAAVAQGG' A
#
# COMPACT_ATOMS: atom_id res chain seq x y z
N MET A 1 13.08 3.44 38.19
CA MET A 1 13.51 4.16 36.97
C MET A 1 13.53 3.30 35.70
N GLU A 2 13.68 1.98 35.81
CA GLU A 2 13.78 1.07 34.65
C GLU A 2 12.49 0.97 33.83
N GLN A 3 11.32 0.94 34.49
CA GLN A 3 10.03 0.96 33.81
C GLN A 3 9.80 2.22 32.95
N ILE A 4 10.27 3.38 33.41
CA ILE A 4 10.16 4.65 32.66
C ILE A 4 11.03 4.59 31.39
N LYS A 5 12.19 3.93 31.43
CA LYS A 5 13.05 3.75 30.26
C LYS A 5 12.41 2.83 29.23
N LEU A 6 11.81 1.72 29.67
CA LEU A 6 11.10 0.77 28.81
C LEU A 6 9.91 1.43 28.11
N LEU A 7 9.06 2.14 28.86
CA LEU A 7 7.91 2.87 28.31
C LEU A 7 8.32 3.88 27.23
N LYS A 8 9.39 4.66 27.48
CA LYS A 8 9.92 5.60 26.48
C LYS A 8 10.42 4.90 25.21
N SER A 9 11.00 3.71 25.33
CA SER A 9 11.45 2.93 24.17
C SER A 9 10.29 2.37 23.35
N GLU A 10 9.21 1.94 24.01
CA GLU A 10 7.99 1.50 23.34
C GLU A 10 7.28 2.64 22.61
N ILE A 11 7.17 3.82 23.24
CA ILE A 11 6.60 5.02 22.58
C ILE A 11 7.36 5.33 21.29
N ARG A 12 8.70 5.40 21.34
CA ARG A 12 9.51 5.65 20.14
C ARG A 12 9.35 4.57 19.07
N ARG A 13 9.14 3.31 19.46
CA ARG A 13 8.88 2.21 18.52
C ARG A 13 7.51 2.38 17.87
N LEU A 14 6.50 2.75 18.65
CA LEU A 14 5.14 3.01 18.15
C LEU A 14 5.12 4.22 17.21
N GLU A 15 5.81 5.31 17.56
CA GLU A 15 5.95 6.51 16.71
C GLU A 15 6.58 6.17 15.36
N ARG A 16 7.69 5.41 15.35
CA ARG A 16 8.31 4.96 14.08
C ARG A 16 7.39 4.07 13.26
N ASN A 17 6.72 3.11 13.90
CA ASN A 17 5.76 2.24 13.21
C ASN A 17 4.59 3.06 12.61
N GLN A 18 4.16 4.12 13.30
CA GLN A 18 3.11 5.00 12.83
C GLN A 18 3.57 5.86 11.65
N GLU A 19 4.79 6.40 11.69
CA GLU A 19 5.41 7.13 10.58
C GLU A 19 5.56 6.24 9.34
N GLU A 20 6.06 5.01 9.51
CA GLU A 20 6.16 4.01 8.43
C GLU A 20 4.78 3.65 7.87
N SER A 21 3.78 3.45 8.73
CA SER A 21 2.41 3.19 8.29
C SER A 21 1.83 4.36 7.50
N ALA A 22 2.09 5.61 7.91
CA ALA A 22 1.63 6.79 7.20
C ALA A 22 2.29 6.89 5.81
N ALA A 23 3.60 6.66 5.72
CA ALA A 23 4.34 6.65 4.45
C ALA A 23 3.81 5.56 3.49
N ASN A 24 3.51 4.37 4.02
CA ASN A 24 2.93 3.27 3.23
C ASN A 24 1.54 3.63 2.67
N VAL A 25 0.69 4.28 3.48
CA VAL A 25 -0.63 4.74 3.04
C VAL A 25 -0.52 5.80 1.96
N GLU A 26 0.41 6.75 2.11
CA GLU A 26 0.64 7.77 1.09
C GLU A 26 1.16 7.16 -0.22
N HIS A 27 2.08 6.20 -0.13
CA HIS A 27 2.58 5.49 -1.30
C HIS A 27 1.46 4.72 -2.01
N LEU A 28 0.62 4.00 -1.26
CA LEU A 28 -0.55 3.32 -1.80
C LEU A 28 -1.50 4.29 -2.49
N LYS A 29 -1.79 5.45 -1.89
CA LYS A 29 -2.62 6.50 -2.49
C LYS A 29 -2.07 6.90 -3.86
N ASN A 30 -0.77 7.13 -3.96
CA ASN A 30 -0.13 7.56 -5.21
C ASN A 30 -0.23 6.49 -6.30
N VAL A 31 0.01 5.22 -5.95
CA VAL A 31 -0.13 4.09 -6.89
C VAL A 31 -1.58 3.92 -7.35
N LEU A 32 -2.55 4.03 -6.45
CA LEU A 32 -3.96 3.93 -6.80
C LEU A 32 -4.42 5.08 -7.72
N LEU A 33 -3.98 6.31 -7.44
CA LEU A 33 -4.26 7.45 -8.32
C LEU A 33 -3.66 7.24 -9.71
N GLN A 34 -2.40 6.81 -9.81
CA GLN A 34 -1.79 6.46 -11.09
C GLN A 34 -2.61 5.38 -11.82
N PHE A 35 -2.99 4.31 -11.13
CA PHE A 35 -3.81 3.24 -11.72
C PHE A 35 -5.15 3.74 -12.27
N ILE A 36 -5.84 4.61 -11.53
CA ILE A 36 -7.15 5.14 -11.94
C ILE A 36 -7.03 6.04 -13.17
N PHE A 37 -6.00 6.90 -13.23
CA PHE A 37 -5.82 7.87 -14.31
C PHE A 37 -5.14 7.33 -15.56
N LEU A 38 -4.41 6.21 -15.45
CA LEU A 38 -3.84 5.54 -16.62
C LEU A 38 -4.94 4.93 -17.49
N LYS A 39 -4.78 5.06 -18.81
CA LYS A 39 -5.62 4.34 -19.76
C LYS A 39 -5.39 2.83 -19.61
N PRO A 40 -6.40 2.00 -19.93
CA PRO A 40 -6.19 0.56 -20.00
C PRO A 40 -5.02 0.18 -20.91
N GLY A 41 -4.25 -0.82 -20.50
CA GLY A 41 -3.05 -1.27 -21.21
C GLY A 41 -1.85 -1.55 -20.30
N SER A 42 -0.69 -1.80 -20.91
CA SER A 42 0.51 -2.31 -20.24
C SER A 42 0.98 -1.46 -19.05
N GLU A 43 0.87 -0.13 -19.15
CA GLU A 43 1.25 0.77 -18.06
C GLU A 43 0.36 0.58 -16.83
N ARG A 44 -0.95 0.44 -17.03
CA ARG A 44 -1.91 0.20 -15.95
C ARG A 44 -1.76 -1.19 -15.34
N GLU A 45 -1.47 -2.20 -16.17
CA GLU A 45 -1.18 -3.56 -15.70
C GLU A 45 0.10 -3.63 -14.85
N SER A 46 1.12 -2.82 -15.18
CA SER A 46 2.38 -2.80 -14.44
C SER A 46 2.25 -2.40 -12.96
N LEU A 47 1.14 -1.73 -12.61
CA LEU A 47 0.84 -1.32 -11.24
C LEU A 47 0.15 -2.43 -10.42
N LEU A 48 -0.41 -3.46 -11.07
CA LEU A 48 -1.11 -4.54 -10.37
C LEU A 48 -0.24 -5.29 -9.35
N PRO A 49 1.04 -5.62 -9.62
CA PRO A 49 1.91 -6.24 -8.63
C PRO A 49 2.17 -5.35 -7.42
N VAL A 50 2.29 -4.03 -7.63
CA VAL A 50 2.54 -3.05 -6.56
C VAL A 50 1.30 -2.94 -5.66
N ILE A 51 0.12 -2.79 -6.26
CA ILE A 51 -1.15 -2.76 -5.53
C ILE A 51 -1.36 -4.07 -4.77
N ASN A 52 -1.07 -5.21 -5.39
CA ASN A 52 -1.14 -6.51 -4.72
C ASN A 52 -0.17 -6.62 -3.54
N MET A 53 1.06 -6.14 -3.67
CA MET A 53 2.04 -6.19 -2.58
C MET A 53 1.57 -5.36 -1.38
N MET A 54 0.96 -4.20 -1.63
CA MET A 54 0.47 -3.30 -0.57
C MET A 54 -0.83 -3.76 0.08
N LEU A 55 -1.78 -4.25 -0.72
CA LEU A 55 -3.12 -4.63 -0.25
C LEU A 55 -3.29 -6.13 0.03
N GLN A 56 -2.30 -6.94 -0.33
CA GLN A 56 -2.34 -8.40 -0.21
C GLN A 56 -3.61 -9.01 -0.82
N LEU A 57 -3.89 -8.64 -2.07
CA LEU A 57 -5.13 -9.00 -2.75
C LEU A 57 -5.30 -10.53 -2.87
N SER A 58 -6.53 -10.98 -2.66
CA SER A 58 -6.97 -12.33 -2.98
C SER A 58 -6.93 -12.59 -4.50
N PRO A 59 -6.93 -13.86 -4.94
CA PRO A 59 -7.01 -14.19 -6.37
C PRO A 59 -8.21 -13.57 -7.09
N GLU A 60 -9.36 -13.49 -6.41
CA GLU A 60 -10.59 -12.90 -6.96
C GLU A 60 -10.42 -11.38 -7.18
N GLU A 61 -9.89 -10.66 -6.19
CA GLU A 61 -9.64 -9.22 -6.29
C GLU A 61 -8.61 -8.90 -7.38
N LYS A 62 -7.55 -9.71 -7.49
CA LYS A 62 -6.57 -9.60 -8.59
C LYS A 62 -7.24 -9.72 -9.95
N GLY A 63 -8.14 -10.71 -10.11
CA GLY A 63 -8.88 -10.91 -11.36
C GLY A 63 -9.74 -9.69 -11.73
N LYS A 64 -10.47 -9.13 -10.76
CA LYS A 64 -11.27 -7.90 -10.95
C LYS A 64 -10.39 -6.73 -11.36
N LEU A 65 -9.25 -6.55 -10.70
CA LEU A 65 -8.33 -5.44 -10.98
C LEU A 65 -7.64 -5.58 -12.34
N ALA A 66 -7.27 -6.80 -12.73
CA ALA A 66 -6.71 -7.11 -14.05
C ALA A 66 -7.70 -6.84 -15.19
N ALA A 67 -8.96 -7.23 -15.03
CA ALA A 67 -10.01 -6.93 -16.02
C ALA A 67 -10.17 -5.42 -16.23
N VAL A 68 -10.19 -4.63 -15.14
CA VAL A 68 -10.22 -3.16 -15.22
C VAL A 68 -8.96 -2.59 -15.89
N ALA A 69 -7.78 -3.17 -15.62
CA ALA A 69 -6.53 -2.74 -16.22
C ALA A 69 -6.49 -2.99 -17.75
N GLN A 70 -7.17 -4.03 -18.22
CA GLN A 70 -7.27 -4.40 -19.63
C GLN A 70 -8.37 -3.67 -20.39
N GLY A 71 -9.27 -2.99 -19.67
CA GLY A 71 -10.28 -2.11 -20.25
C GLY A 71 -11.71 -2.53 -20.01
N GLY A 72 -11.96 -3.63 -19.29
CA GLY A 72 -13.30 -4.05 -18.85
C GLY A 72 -14.21 -4.53 -19.98
#